data_AF-A0A2I0T074-F1
#
_entry.id   AF-A0A2I0T074-F1
#
_cell.length_a   1.000
_cell.length_b   1.000
_cell.length_c   1.000
_cell.angle_alpha   90.00
_cell.angle_beta   90.00
_cell.angle_gamma   90.00
#
_symmetry.space_group_name_H-M   'P 1'
#
loop_
_entity.id
_entity.type
_entity.pdbx_description
1 polymer ?
#
loop_
_entity_poly.entity_id
_entity_poly.type
_entity_poly.pdbx_seq_one_letter_code
_entity_poly.pdbx_strand_id
1 'polypeptide(L)'
;MYDYYGMDSYPVGTNSIVAVISYSGYDMEDAMIVNKSSWQRGFAYGSVIKVESIDLSLKASRAGDNLVFGIRPGDPNVTEKLDADGLPFVGSILQPGDPFYSYMNLNTGETFTVYYT
;
A
#
# COMPACT_ATOMS: atom_id res chain seq x y z
N MET A 1 28.07 -12.46 20.47
CA MET A 1 27.92 -11.30 19.57
C MET A 1 26.48 -11.16 19.09
N TYR A 2 25.86 -12.23 18.57
CA TYR A 2 24.41 -12.26 18.26
C TYR A 2 23.52 -11.89 19.47
N ASP A 3 23.68 -12.62 20.58
CA ASP A 3 22.92 -12.37 21.81
C ASP A 3 23.25 -11.01 22.46
N TYR A 4 24.52 -10.59 22.35
CA TYR A 4 25.00 -9.32 22.90
C TYR A 4 24.32 -8.11 22.24
N TYR A 5 24.00 -8.20 20.95
CA TYR A 5 23.27 -7.18 20.22
C TYR A 5 21.75 -7.39 20.24
N GLY A 6 21.24 -8.42 20.92
CA GLY A 6 19.80 -8.66 21.06
C GLY A 6 19.07 -8.91 19.74
N MET A 7 19.75 -9.55 18.78
CA MET A 7 19.22 -9.79 17.42
C MET A 7 17.95 -10.65 17.40
N ASP A 8 17.66 -11.41 18.47
CA ASP A 8 16.41 -12.14 18.66
C ASP A 8 15.17 -11.22 18.64
N SER A 9 15.34 -9.93 18.99
CA SER A 9 14.24 -8.96 18.99
C SER A 9 13.83 -8.52 17.57
N TYR A 10 14.70 -8.75 16.58
CA TYR A 10 14.50 -8.33 15.18
C TYR A 10 14.87 -9.49 14.24
N PRO A 11 14.06 -10.56 14.19
CA PRO A 11 14.36 -11.70 13.33
C PRO A 11 14.30 -11.30 11.85
N VAL A 12 15.41 -11.52 11.13
CA VAL A 12 15.55 -11.15 9.72
C VAL A 12 15.36 -12.32 8.75
N GLY A 13 15.01 -13.50 9.26
CA GLY A 13 14.87 -14.71 8.44
C GLY A 13 14.19 -15.86 9.16
N THR A 14 14.17 -17.02 8.52
CA THR A 14 13.61 -18.26 9.07
C THR A 14 14.54 -19.44 8.81
N ASN A 15 14.53 -20.41 9.71
CA ASN A 15 15.19 -21.69 9.47
C ASN A 15 14.42 -22.49 8.40
N SER A 16 15.14 -23.11 7.47
CA SER A 16 14.56 -23.90 6.37
C SER A 16 15.31 -25.22 6.16
N ILE A 17 14.61 -26.23 5.66
CA ILE A 17 15.23 -27.51 5.25
C ILE A 17 15.68 -27.36 3.81
N VAL A 18 16.98 -27.54 3.57
CA VAL A 18 17.61 -27.41 2.25
C VAL A 18 18.01 -28.78 1.74
N ALA A 19 17.61 -29.11 0.51
CA ALA A 19 18.03 -30.32 -0.19
C ALA A 19 18.96 -29.94 -1.35
N VAL A 20 20.15 -30.51 -1.39
CA VAL A 20 21.11 -30.32 -2.49
C VAL A 20 20.97 -31.50 -3.45
N ILE A 21 20.07 -31.35 -4.43
CA ILE A 21 19.75 -32.40 -5.42
C ILE A 21 19.53 -31.75 -6.78
N SER A 22 19.96 -32.40 -7.85
CA SER A 22 19.55 -32.06 -9.22
C SER A 22 18.36 -32.93 -9.59
N TYR A 23 17.15 -32.39 -9.48
CA TYR A 23 15.92 -33.17 -9.67
C TYR A 23 15.00 -32.63 -10.77
N SER A 24 14.70 -31.33 -10.73
CA SER A 24 13.66 -30.75 -11.60
C SER A 24 14.21 -30.16 -12.89
N GLY A 25 15.48 -29.75 -12.92
CA GLY A 25 16.09 -29.04 -14.05
C GLY A 25 15.71 -27.55 -14.14
N TYR A 26 14.91 -27.04 -13.20
CA TYR A 26 14.56 -25.62 -13.08
C TYR A 26 15.41 -24.88 -12.03
N ASP A 27 16.31 -25.59 -11.37
CA ASP A 27 17.27 -25.16 -10.35
C ASP A 27 18.67 -24.91 -10.96
N MET A 28 18.73 -24.41 -12.19
CA MET A 28 19.99 -24.09 -12.87
C MET A 28 20.55 -22.73 -12.45
N GLU A 29 21.88 -22.61 -12.47
CA GLU A 29 22.61 -21.40 -12.09
C GLU A 29 22.28 -20.96 -10.65
N ASP A 30 21.66 -19.80 -10.48
CA ASP A 30 21.32 -19.21 -9.18
C ASP A 30 19.83 -19.43 -8.81
N ALA A 31 19.11 -20.27 -9.58
CA ALA A 31 17.71 -20.54 -9.34
C ALA A 31 17.51 -21.51 -8.15
N MET A 32 16.54 -21.19 -7.29
CA MET A 32 16.13 -22.04 -6.17
C MET A 32 14.66 -22.42 -6.30
N ILE A 33 14.32 -23.61 -5.82
CA ILE A 33 12.94 -24.12 -5.85
C ILE A 33 12.37 -24.14 -4.44
N VAL A 34 11.14 -23.64 -4.29
CA VAL A 34 10.41 -23.59 -3.03
C VAL A 34 9.25 -24.58 -3.03
N ASN A 35 9.04 -25.25 -1.90
CA ASN A 35 7.91 -26.16 -1.72
C ASN A 35 6.58 -25.38 -1.69
N LYS A 36 5.67 -25.68 -2.62
CA LYS A 36 4.34 -25.05 -2.72
C LYS A 36 3.53 -25.15 -1.43
N SER A 37 3.49 -26.32 -0.81
CA SER A 37 2.73 -26.55 0.43
C SER A 37 3.31 -25.77 1.61
N SER A 38 4.63 -25.56 1.65
CA SER A 38 5.26 -24.69 2.66
C SER A 38 4.91 -23.22 2.43
N TRP A 39 4.93 -22.75 1.18
CA TRP A 39 4.53 -21.38 0.84
C TRP A 39 3.07 -21.09 1.22
N GLN A 40 2.13 -21.99 0.92
CA GLN A 40 0.71 -21.84 1.30
C GLN A 40 0.48 -21.81 2.82
N ARG A 41 1.43 -22.31 3.61
CA ARG A 41 1.42 -22.24 5.08
C ARG A 41 2.14 -21.01 5.64
N GLY A 42 2.52 -20.05 4.78
CA GLY A 42 3.12 -18.79 5.20
C GLY A 42 4.64 -18.79 5.25
N PHE A 43 5.32 -19.76 4.62
CA PHE A 43 6.78 -19.73 4.52
C PHE A 43 7.25 -18.43 3.85
N ALA A 44 8.06 -17.65 4.59
CA ALA A 44 8.60 -16.37 4.16
C ALA A 44 7.55 -15.34 3.69
N TYR A 45 6.35 -15.33 4.29
CA TYR A 45 5.36 -14.28 4.04
C TYR A 45 5.88 -12.93 4.54
N GLY A 46 5.73 -11.88 3.72
CA GLY A 46 6.15 -10.52 4.05
C GLY A 46 5.17 -9.49 3.51
N SER A 47 5.19 -8.29 4.09
CA SER A 47 4.36 -7.17 3.70
C SER A 47 5.22 -5.91 3.54
N VAL A 48 4.87 -5.06 2.57
CA VAL A 48 5.54 -3.79 2.31
C VAL A 48 4.60 -2.67 2.73
N ILE A 49 5.06 -1.75 3.58
CA ILE A 49 4.30 -0.58 3.98
C ILE A 49 4.85 0.62 3.20
N LYS A 50 3.97 1.28 2.44
CA LYS A 50 4.26 2.53 1.73
C LYS A 50 3.46 3.65 2.39
N VAL A 51 4.11 4.77 2.68
CA VAL A 51 3.46 5.96 3.25
C VAL A 51 3.50 7.07 2.21
N GLU A 52 2.33 7.64 1.91
CA GLU A 52 2.20 8.83 1.07
C GLU A 52 1.57 9.95 1.89
N SER A 53 2.26 11.08 2.00
CA SER A 53 1.76 12.27 2.68
C SER A 53 1.10 13.21 1.68
N ILE A 54 -0.19 13.50 1.89
CA ILE A 54 -0.96 14.41 1.04
C ILE A 54 -1.08 15.77 1.73
N ASP A 55 -0.54 16.81 1.10
CA ASP A 55 -0.66 18.18 1.58
C ASP A 55 -1.38 19.04 0.52
N LEU A 56 -2.56 19.56 0.88
CA LEU A 56 -3.36 20.40 0.01
C LEU A 56 -2.79 21.82 -0.13
N SER A 57 -1.99 22.30 0.82
CA SER A 57 -1.37 23.63 0.73
C SER A 57 -0.39 23.73 -0.44
N LEU A 58 0.30 22.63 -0.75
CA LEU A 58 1.19 22.51 -1.90
C LEU A 58 0.44 22.48 -3.24
N LYS A 59 -0.86 22.14 -3.21
CA LYS A 59 -1.74 22.12 -4.39
C LYS A 59 -2.50 23.43 -4.61
N ALA A 60 -2.49 24.35 -3.65
CA ALA A 60 -3.10 25.65 -3.79
C ALA A 60 -2.28 26.50 -4.78
N SER A 61 -2.70 26.53 -6.04
CA SER A 61 -2.00 27.27 -7.11
C SER A 61 -2.24 28.78 -7.03
N ARG A 62 -3.25 29.25 -6.30
CA ARG A 62 -3.62 30.66 -6.18
C ARG A 62 -3.56 31.10 -4.72
N ALA A 63 -2.96 32.26 -4.47
CA ALA A 63 -3.03 32.93 -3.18
C ALA A 63 -4.50 33.21 -2.83
N GLY A 64 -5.04 32.46 -1.86
CA GLY A 64 -6.44 32.56 -1.42
C GLY A 64 -7.32 31.34 -1.70
N ASP A 65 -6.80 30.26 -2.31
CA ASP A 65 -7.55 29.01 -2.44
C ASP A 65 -7.71 28.31 -1.09
N ASN A 66 -8.97 28.17 -0.65
CA ASN A 66 -9.35 27.40 0.54
C ASN A 66 -9.71 25.97 0.12
N LEU A 67 -8.68 25.13 -0.02
CA LEU A 67 -8.84 23.70 -0.30
C LEU A 67 -9.10 22.92 0.99
N VAL A 68 -10.13 22.09 1.00
CA VAL A 68 -10.44 21.19 2.12
C VAL A 68 -10.71 19.79 1.59
N PHE A 69 -10.37 18.77 2.37
CA PHE A 69 -10.79 17.41 2.07
C PHE A 69 -12.32 17.30 2.18
N GLY A 70 -12.93 16.60 1.23
CA GLY A 70 -14.38 16.42 1.20
C GLY A 70 -14.89 15.95 -0.15
N ILE A 71 -16.09 15.38 -0.14
CA ILE A 71 -16.79 14.90 -1.34
C ILE A 71 -18.01 15.78 -1.58
N ARG A 72 -18.36 15.98 -2.86
CA ARG A 72 -19.66 16.57 -3.21
C ARG A 72 -20.79 15.58 -2.92
N PRO A 73 -21.85 15.98 -2.20
CA PRO A 73 -23.01 15.12 -1.99
C PRO A 73 -23.61 14.68 -3.33
N GLY A 74 -23.61 13.37 -3.59
CA GLY A 74 -24.24 12.76 -4.77
C GLY A 74 -23.31 12.38 -5.93
N ASP A 75 -21.97 12.37 -5.75
CA ASP A 75 -21.07 11.78 -6.75
C ASP A 75 -21.05 10.23 -6.62
N PRO A 76 -21.66 9.49 -7.56
CA PRO A 76 -21.78 8.03 -7.44
C PRO A 76 -20.43 7.31 -7.52
N ASN A 77 -19.43 7.92 -8.16
CA ASN A 77 -18.14 7.28 -8.42
C ASN A 77 -17.22 7.24 -7.19
N VAL A 78 -17.53 8.03 -6.17
CA VAL A 78 -16.65 8.27 -5.02
C VAL A 78 -17.25 7.70 -3.73
N THR A 79 -18.58 7.62 -3.66
CA THR A 79 -19.36 7.30 -2.45
C THR A 79 -19.10 5.89 -1.89
N GLU A 80 -18.66 4.92 -2.71
CA GLU A 80 -18.40 3.56 -2.25
C GLU A 80 -16.98 3.36 -1.70
N LYS A 81 -16.01 4.21 -2.08
CA LYS A 81 -14.59 4.01 -1.77
C LYS A 81 -14.00 5.04 -0.81
N LEU A 82 -14.55 6.26 -0.81
CA LEU A 82 -14.15 7.33 0.10
C LEU A 82 -15.29 7.63 1.10
N ASP A 83 -14.90 8.01 2.31
CA ASP A 83 -15.78 8.48 3.37
C ASP A 83 -16.17 9.96 3.13
N ALA A 84 -17.15 10.48 3.86
CA ALA A 84 -17.67 11.85 3.69
C ALA A 84 -16.61 12.95 3.80
N ASP A 85 -15.48 12.65 4.46
CA ASP A 85 -14.32 13.53 4.58
C ASP A 85 -13.42 13.57 3.32
N GLY A 86 -13.68 12.74 2.31
CA GLY A 86 -12.87 12.63 1.10
C GLY A 86 -11.64 11.74 1.23
N LEU A 87 -11.54 10.95 2.29
CA LEU A 87 -10.46 9.98 2.53
C LEU A 87 -10.97 8.53 2.38
N PRO A 88 -10.09 7.58 2.05
CA PRO A 88 -10.50 6.18 1.92
C PRO A 88 -10.75 5.55 3.29
N PHE A 89 -11.70 4.62 3.37
CA PHE A 89 -11.94 3.87 4.60
C PHE A 89 -10.68 3.08 5.03
N VAL A 90 -10.43 3.03 6.34
CA VAL A 90 -9.32 2.24 6.89
C VAL A 90 -9.53 0.76 6.55
N GLY A 91 -8.55 0.17 5.87
CA GLY A 91 -8.61 -1.23 5.42
C GLY A 91 -9.18 -1.44 4.02
N SER A 92 -9.58 -0.37 3.31
CA SER A 92 -9.98 -0.46 1.91
C SER A 92 -8.86 -0.99 1.02
N ILE A 93 -9.20 -1.87 0.09
CA ILE A 93 -8.30 -2.35 -0.95
C ILE A 93 -8.31 -1.32 -2.09
N LEU A 94 -7.15 -0.70 -2.35
CA LEU A 94 -6.95 0.24 -3.44
C LEU A 94 -6.35 -0.47 -4.66
N GLN A 95 -6.99 -0.30 -5.82
CA GLN A 95 -6.48 -0.75 -7.12
C GLN A 95 -6.14 0.45 -8.01
N PRO A 96 -5.23 0.30 -8.98
CA PRO A 96 -4.96 1.36 -9.96
C PRO A 96 -6.25 1.79 -10.67
N GLY A 97 -6.52 3.09 -10.66
CA GLY A 97 -7.76 3.69 -11.16
C GLY A 97 -8.85 3.90 -10.10
N ASP A 98 -8.64 3.49 -8.85
CA ASP A 98 -9.58 3.75 -7.76
C ASP A 98 -9.45 5.17 -7.21
N PRO A 99 -10.53 5.80 -6.72
CA PRO A 99 -10.45 7.06 -6.00
C PRO A 99 -9.54 6.92 -4.78
N PHE A 100 -8.47 7.72 -4.75
CA PHE A 100 -7.50 7.71 -3.65
C PHE A 100 -7.85 8.74 -2.58
N TYR A 101 -8.17 9.97 -2.99
CA TYR A 101 -8.74 11.00 -2.11
C TYR A 101 -9.47 12.06 -2.93
N SER A 102 -10.36 12.80 -2.29
CA SER A 102 -11.10 13.91 -2.87
C SER A 102 -10.92 15.17 -2.04
N TYR A 103 -10.85 16.31 -2.72
CA TYR A 103 -10.79 17.62 -2.10
C TYR A 103 -11.63 18.62 -2.87
N MET A 104 -12.11 19.64 -2.17
CA MET A 104 -12.96 20.68 -2.72
C MET A 104 -12.42 22.07 -2.42
N ASN A 105 -12.67 23.00 -3.34
CA ASN A 105 -12.38 24.41 -3.12
C ASN A 105 -13.62 25.10 -2.55
N LEU A 106 -13.52 25.66 -1.35
CA LEU A 106 -14.63 26.34 -0.68
C LEU A 106 -15.06 27.63 -1.39
N ASN A 107 -14.17 28.25 -2.18
CA ASN A 107 -14.47 29.51 -2.87
C ASN A 107 -15.26 29.27 -4.17
N THR A 108 -14.98 28.19 -4.90
CA THR A 108 -15.62 27.88 -6.20
C THR A 108 -16.66 26.77 -6.11
N GLY A 109 -16.63 25.94 -5.07
CA GLY A 109 -17.47 24.75 -4.94
C GLY A 109 -17.08 23.60 -5.88
N GLU A 110 -15.92 23.71 -6.53
CA GLU A 110 -15.37 22.66 -7.41
C GLU A 110 -14.74 21.54 -6.58
N THR A 111 -14.95 20.31 -7.04
CA THR A 111 -14.44 19.08 -6.40
C THR A 111 -13.49 18.35 -7.33
N PHE A 112 -12.36 17.91 -6.78
CA PHE A 112 -11.31 17.22 -7.50
C PHE A 112 -11.04 15.88 -6.82
N THR A 113 -11.13 14.81 -7.61
CA THR A 113 -10.83 13.45 -7.15
C THR A 113 -9.53 13.00 -7.77
N VAL A 114 -8.60 12.55 -6.93
CA VAL A 114 -7.32 11.99 -7.33
C VAL A 114 -7.46 10.48 -7.31
N TYR A 115 -7.05 9.83 -8.40
CA TYR A 115 -7.08 8.38 -8.53
C TYR A 115 -5.72 7.77 -8.21
N TYR A 116 -5.74 6.57 -7.65
CA TYR A 116 -4.55 5.80 -7.33
C TYR A 116 -3.90 5.31 -8.64
N THR A 117 -2.58 5.50 -8.75
CA THR A 117 -1.77 5.11 -9.92
C THR A 117 -0.87 3.94 -9.60
#